data_AF-A0A1L5KZ62-F1
#
_entry.id   AF-A0A1L5KZ62-F1
#
_cell.length_a   1.000
_cell.length_b   1.000
_cell.length_c   1.000
_cell.angle_alpha   90.00
_cell.angle_beta   90.00
_cell.angle_gamma   90.00
#
_symmetry.space_group_name_H-M   'P 1'
#
loop_
_entity.id
_entity.type
_entity.pdbx_description
1 polymer ?
#
loop_
_entity_poly.entity_id
_entity_poly.type
_entity_poly.pdbx_seq_one_letter_code
_entity_poly.pdbx_strand_id
1 'polypeptide(L)'
;MTSAEIYGIINGTGGASMAVKISGMMGTGSMGHNNRKFITENVDPARTEQNITLCRENLKQVYHELFDEALAEYNAKKTKTRDKIPDYYRHIEKSKQERLFHEVIFQIGNKDNCGCETPEGERAAAALKEFAEAF
;
A
#
# COMPACT_ATOMS: atom_id res chain seq x y z
N MET A 1 -13.29 -15.28 -16.08
CA MET A 1 -11.83 -15.32 -16.25
C MET A 1 -11.25 -14.29 -15.31
N THR A 2 -10.44 -14.72 -14.35
CA THR A 2 -9.80 -13.81 -13.40
C THR A 2 -8.60 -13.14 -14.08
N SER A 3 -8.20 -11.95 -13.64
CA SER A 3 -7.05 -11.22 -14.18
C SER A 3 -5.75 -12.06 -14.20
N ALA A 4 -5.62 -13.03 -13.29
CA ALA A 4 -4.49 -13.95 -13.22
C ALA A 4 -4.32 -14.88 -14.45
N GLU A 5 -5.42 -15.24 -15.13
CA GLU A 5 -5.39 -16.05 -16.37
C GLU A 5 -4.97 -15.19 -17.58
N ILE A 6 -5.36 -13.91 -17.60
CA ILE A 6 -5.06 -12.97 -18.70
C ILE A 6 -3.56 -12.65 -18.76
N TYR A 7 -2.88 -12.57 -17.61
CA TYR A 7 -1.44 -12.28 -17.54
C TYR A 7 -0.52 -13.52 -17.63
N GLY A 8 -1.08 -14.74 -17.79
CA GLY A 8 -0.27 -15.96 -17.87
C GLY A 8 0.54 -16.27 -16.61
N ILE A 9 0.12 -15.76 -15.44
CA ILE A 9 0.80 -15.98 -14.15
C ILE A 9 0.65 -17.44 -13.70
N ILE A 10 -0.37 -18.14 -14.20
CA ILE A 10 -0.65 -19.54 -13.91
C ILE A 10 -0.82 -20.30 -15.24
N ASN A 11 0.27 -20.85 -15.79
CA ASN A 11 0.18 -21.77 -16.92
C ASN A 11 0.04 -23.20 -16.40
N GLY A 12 -1.17 -23.76 -16.47
CA GLY A 12 -1.41 -25.16 -16.20
C GLY A 12 -0.92 -26.04 -17.36
N THR A 13 0.35 -26.41 -17.41
CA THR A 13 0.82 -27.47 -18.32
C THR A 13 2.09 -28.16 -17.81
N GLY A 14 1.95 -29.41 -17.36
CA GLY A 14 2.71 -30.57 -17.87
C GLY A 14 4.25 -30.63 -17.79
N GLY A 15 4.95 -29.70 -17.16
CA GLY A 15 6.40 -29.77 -16.98
C GLY A 15 6.88 -28.60 -16.12
N ALA A 16 7.65 -28.88 -15.07
CA ALA A 16 8.05 -27.98 -13.97
C ALA A 16 7.90 -26.46 -14.24
N SER A 17 6.66 -25.96 -14.17
CA SER A 17 6.41 -24.52 -14.13
C SER A 17 6.78 -24.09 -12.72
N MET A 18 7.81 -23.25 -12.56
CA MET A 18 8.13 -22.66 -11.27
C MET A 18 6.93 -21.83 -10.82
N ALA A 19 6.14 -22.36 -9.88
CA ALA A 19 4.94 -21.72 -9.40
C ALA A 19 5.28 -20.33 -8.84
N VAL A 20 4.80 -19.28 -9.50
CA VAL A 20 4.94 -17.90 -9.03
C VAL A 20 3.92 -17.69 -7.91
N LYS A 21 4.40 -17.26 -6.74
CA LYS A 21 3.55 -17.03 -5.55
C LYS A 21 3.09 -15.59 -5.52
N ILE A 22 1.85 -15.38 -5.10
CA ILE A 22 1.32 -14.07 -4.73
C ILE A 22 1.31 -14.00 -3.21
N SER A 23 1.80 -12.91 -2.63
CA SER A 23 1.82 -12.70 -1.18
C SER A 23 1.36 -11.31 -0.80
N GLY A 24 0.61 -11.23 0.29
CA GLY A 24 0.23 -9.98 0.97
C GLY A 24 0.68 -10.03 2.42
N MET A 25 1.26 -8.94 2.93
CA MET A 25 1.63 -8.82 4.35
C MET A 25 1.44 -7.41 4.90
N MET A 26 1.22 -7.30 6.21
CA MET A 26 1.22 -6.01 6.89
C MET A 26 2.65 -5.54 7.15
N GLY A 27 2.98 -4.34 6.70
CA GLY A 27 4.24 -3.68 6.95
C GLY A 27 4.21 -2.81 8.21
N THR A 28 5.39 -2.38 8.67
CA THR A 28 5.47 -1.42 9.77
C THR A 28 5.16 0.00 9.33
N GLY A 29 5.23 0.31 8.03
CA GLY A 29 4.95 1.62 7.46
C GLY A 29 6.13 2.57 7.62
N SER A 30 6.71 3.04 6.51
CA SER A 30 7.68 4.13 6.56
C SER A 30 7.61 5.04 5.33
N MET A 31 7.02 6.22 5.52
CA MET A 31 6.97 7.23 4.46
C MET A 31 8.36 7.68 4.01
N GLY A 32 9.36 7.73 4.90
CA GLY A 32 10.72 8.11 4.53
C GLY A 32 11.35 7.09 3.58
N HIS A 33 11.18 5.80 3.88
CA HIS A 33 11.68 4.69 3.07
C HIS A 33 10.94 4.60 1.73
N ASN A 34 9.60 4.69 1.75
CA ASN A 34 8.77 4.57 0.55
C ASN A 34 9.00 5.73 -0.43
N ASN A 35 9.27 6.93 0.09
CA ASN A 35 9.63 8.11 -0.71
C ASN A 35 11.12 8.24 -1.03
N ARG A 36 11.94 7.22 -0.71
CA ARG A 36 13.40 7.23 -0.93
C ARG A 36 14.11 8.47 -0.37
N LYS A 37 13.66 8.98 0.79
CA LYS A 37 14.35 10.09 1.49
C LYS A 37 15.76 9.71 1.98
N PHE A 38 16.00 8.41 2.08
CA PHE A 38 17.29 7.79 2.32
C PHE A 38 17.33 6.46 1.55
N ILE A 39 18.54 5.98 1.26
CA ILE A 39 18.76 4.71 0.55
C ILE A 39 19.35 3.69 1.53
N THR A 40 18.77 2.51 1.57
CA THR A 40 19.25 1.36 2.36
C THR A 40 20.15 0.47 1.50
N GLU A 41 20.97 -0.37 2.14
CA GLU A 41 21.96 -1.23 1.45
C GLU A 41 21.36 -2.14 0.36
N ASN A 42 20.11 -2.58 0.53
CA ASN A 42 19.40 -3.46 -0.38
C ASN A 42 18.67 -2.74 -1.52
N VAL A 43 18.86 -1.42 -1.68
CA VAL A 43 18.25 -0.62 -2.75
C VAL A 43 19.34 -0.14 -3.70
N ASP A 44 19.18 -0.46 -4.97
CA ASP A 44 20.00 0.11 -6.04
C ASP A 44 19.53 1.56 -6.34
N PRO A 45 20.34 2.59 -6.05
CA PRO A 45 19.96 3.98 -6.29
C PRO A 45 19.65 4.26 -7.76
N ALA A 46 20.37 3.61 -8.69
CA ALA A 46 20.23 3.84 -10.11
C ALA A 46 18.85 3.42 -10.64
N ARG A 47 18.17 2.51 -9.94
CA ARG A 47 16.83 2.01 -10.31
C ARG A 47 15.70 2.76 -9.62
N THR A 48 15.99 3.74 -8.76
CA THR A 48 14.95 4.46 -8.03
C THR A 48 14.02 5.27 -8.93
N GLU A 49 14.49 5.68 -10.11
CA GLU A 49 13.70 6.34 -11.16
C GLU A 49 12.61 5.45 -11.76
N GLN A 50 12.72 4.13 -11.62
CA GLN A 50 11.72 3.17 -12.11
C GLN A 50 10.54 3.03 -11.13
N ASN A 51 10.62 3.57 -9.92
CA ASN A 51 9.53 3.51 -8.95
C ASN A 51 8.35 4.38 -9.42
N ILE A 52 7.14 3.83 -9.30
CA ILE A 52 5.90 4.56 -9.59
C ILE A 52 5.18 4.95 -8.30
N THR A 53 4.53 6.11 -8.31
CA THR A 53 3.60 6.54 -7.26
C THR A 53 2.23 6.66 -7.88
N LEU A 54 1.28 5.83 -7.44
CA LEU A 54 -0.08 5.81 -7.99
C LEU A 54 -0.95 6.90 -7.35
N CYS A 55 -0.91 7.01 -6.02
CA CYS A 55 -1.62 8.04 -5.26
C CYS A 55 -0.69 8.65 -4.21
N ARG A 56 -0.77 9.98 -4.05
CA ARG A 56 -0.03 10.72 -3.03
C ARG A 56 -0.83 11.93 -2.56
N GLU A 57 -1.56 11.73 -1.49
CA GLU A 57 -2.38 12.77 -0.88
C GLU A 57 -1.81 13.21 0.47
N ASN A 58 -2.22 14.41 0.90
CA ASN A 58 -1.92 14.86 2.25
C ASN A 58 -2.80 14.10 3.24
N LEU A 59 -2.19 13.21 4.02
CA LEU A 59 -2.93 12.35 4.97
C LEU A 59 -3.83 13.16 5.91
N LYS A 60 -3.37 14.32 6.39
CA LYS A 60 -4.18 15.15 7.28
C LYS A 60 -5.41 15.71 6.57
N GLN A 61 -5.27 16.12 5.31
CA GLN A 61 -6.38 16.61 4.51
C GLN A 61 -7.43 15.50 4.27
N VAL A 62 -6.99 14.31 3.86
CA VAL A 62 -7.87 13.15 3.66
C VAL A 62 -8.64 12.80 4.93
N TYR A 63 -8.01 12.90 6.10
CA TYR A 63 -8.70 12.70 7.37
C TYR A 63 -9.85 13.70 7.59
N HIS A 64 -9.65 14.98 7.25
CA HIS A 64 -10.69 15.98 7.37
C HIS A 64 -11.82 15.77 6.36
N GLU A 65 -11.48 15.40 5.13
CA GLU A 65 -12.46 15.09 4.08
C GLU A 65 -13.34 13.89 4.44
N LEU A 66 -12.76 12.85 5.05
CA LEU A 66 -13.48 11.62 5.36
C LEU A 66 -14.20 11.64 6.71
N PHE A 67 -13.68 12.34 7.72
CA PHE A 67 -14.14 12.17 9.11
C PHE A 67 -14.76 13.40 9.75
N ASP A 68 -14.63 14.62 9.19
CA ASP A 68 -15.11 15.82 9.88
C ASP A 68 -16.64 15.83 10.07
N GLU A 69 -17.40 15.33 9.08
CA GLU A 69 -18.86 15.20 9.19
C GLU A 69 -19.24 14.23 10.32
N ALA A 70 -18.69 13.02 10.31
CA ALA A 70 -18.93 12.01 11.35
C ALA A 70 -18.46 12.50 12.75
N LEU A 71 -17.36 13.25 12.81
CA LEU A 71 -16.84 13.87 14.03
C LEU A 71 -17.82 14.91 14.59
N ALA A 72 -18.40 15.73 13.72
CA ALA A 72 -19.40 16.72 14.11
C ALA A 72 -20.65 16.05 14.70
N GLU A 73 -21.17 15.00 14.05
CA GLU A 73 -22.29 14.21 14.56
C GLU A 73 -21.97 13.54 15.90
N TYR A 74 -20.77 12.97 16.04
CA TYR A 74 -20.31 12.37 17.28
C TYR A 74 -20.28 13.41 18.41
N ASN A 75 -19.70 14.58 18.16
CA ASN A 75 -19.56 15.65 19.15
C ASN A 75 -20.89 16.31 19.52
N ALA A 76 -21.86 16.38 18.60
CA ALA A 76 -23.19 16.90 18.86
C ALA A 76 -23.93 16.08 19.94
N LYS A 77 -23.65 14.77 20.01
CA LYS A 77 -24.22 13.85 21.01
C LYS A 77 -23.55 13.96 22.39
N LYS A 78 -22.49 14.77 22.55
CA LYS A 78 -21.73 14.90 23.82
C LYS A 78 -22.15 16.13 24.60
N THR A 79 -22.46 15.92 25.88
CA THR A 79 -22.85 16.98 26.81
C THR A 79 -21.64 17.67 27.45
N LYS A 80 -20.58 16.92 27.77
CA LYS A 80 -19.37 17.45 28.43
C LYS A 80 -18.27 17.73 27.41
N THR A 81 -17.67 18.92 27.48
CA THR A 81 -16.58 19.34 26.58
C THR A 81 -15.39 18.37 26.58
N ARG A 82 -15.05 17.76 27.72
CA ARG A 82 -13.94 16.80 27.82
C ARG A 82 -14.17 15.50 27.04
N ASP A 83 -15.42 15.18 26.72
CA ASP A 83 -15.80 13.96 26.00
C ASP A 83 -15.88 14.21 24.47
N LYS A 84 -15.71 15.48 24.04
CA LYS A 84 -15.64 15.87 22.63
C LYS A 84 -14.23 15.69 22.10
N ILE A 85 -14.13 15.28 20.84
CA ILE A 85 -12.87 15.17 20.11
C ILE A 85 -12.72 16.42 19.23
N PRO A 86 -11.75 17.30 19.49
CA PRO A 86 -11.64 18.57 18.75
C PRO A 86 -11.07 18.40 17.33
N ASP A 87 -10.18 17.42 17.14
CA ASP A 87 -9.50 17.14 15.88
C ASP A 87 -9.23 15.63 15.85
N TYR A 88 -9.88 14.93 14.93
CA TYR A 88 -9.81 13.47 14.87
C TYR A 88 -8.45 12.96 14.38
N TYR A 89 -7.82 13.64 13.42
CA TYR A 89 -6.46 13.32 13.00
C TYR A 89 -5.50 13.37 14.19
N ARG A 90 -5.52 14.46 14.97
CA ARG A 90 -4.66 14.59 16.18
C ARG A 90 -5.04 13.61 17.28
N HIS A 91 -6.30 13.19 17.34
CA HIS A 91 -6.74 12.16 18.28
C HIS A 91 -6.10 10.82 17.96
N ILE A 92 -6.10 10.40 16.68
CA ILE A 92 -5.46 9.17 16.23
C ILE A 92 -3.93 9.27 16.30
N GLU A 93 -3.34 10.41 15.93
CA GLU A 93 -1.89 10.66 16.03
C GLU A 93 -1.35 10.43 17.46
N LYS A 94 -2.15 10.78 18.47
CA LYS A 94 -1.80 10.60 19.89
C LYS A 94 -2.27 9.26 20.48
N SER A 95 -3.03 8.48 19.72
CA SER A 95 -3.52 7.19 20.16
C SER A 95 -2.36 6.22 20.36
N LYS A 96 -2.46 5.37 21.39
CA LYS A 96 -1.53 4.25 21.59
C LYS A 96 -2.03 2.96 20.95
N GLN A 97 -3.29 2.94 20.51
CA GLN A 97 -3.97 1.77 19.96
C GLN A 97 -4.05 1.86 18.43
N GLU A 98 -4.35 3.05 17.91
CA GLU A 98 -4.57 3.29 16.49
C GLU A 98 -3.35 3.91 15.82
N ARG A 99 -3.25 3.75 14.51
CA ARG A 99 -2.24 4.39 13.67
C ARG A 99 -2.91 5.27 12.64
N LEU A 100 -2.25 6.35 12.24
CA LEU A 100 -2.72 7.24 11.17
C LEU A 100 -2.85 6.53 9.81
N PHE A 101 -2.10 5.44 9.62
CA PHE A 101 -2.21 4.60 8.44
C PHE A 101 -1.70 3.20 8.77
N HIS A 102 -2.10 2.25 7.93
CA HIS A 102 -1.60 0.89 7.93
C HIS A 102 -0.92 0.61 6.59
N GLU A 103 0.21 -0.10 6.61
CA GLU A 103 0.93 -0.49 5.41
C GLU A 103 0.57 -1.94 5.04
N VAL A 104 0.23 -2.15 3.77
CA VAL A 104 0.05 -3.48 3.18
C VAL A 104 1.00 -3.59 2.00
N ILE A 105 1.75 -4.69 1.96
CA ILE A 105 2.72 -4.97 0.90
C ILE A 105 2.18 -6.15 0.09
N PHE A 106 2.05 -5.95 -1.23
CA PHE A 106 1.72 -6.99 -2.18
C PHE A 106 2.94 -7.28 -3.06
N GLN A 107 3.22 -8.57 -3.26
CA GLN A 107 4.33 -9.02 -4.09
C GLN A 107 3.91 -10.26 -4.90
N ILE A 108 4.40 -10.34 -6.13
CA ILE A 108 4.27 -11.50 -7.00
C ILE A 108 5.71 -11.99 -7.30
N GLY A 109 5.98 -13.26 -7.01
CA GLY A 109 7.31 -13.86 -7.21
C GLY A 109 8.37 -13.37 -6.23
N ASN A 110 9.64 -13.52 -6.62
CA ASN A 110 10.84 -13.08 -5.90
C ASN A 110 11.95 -12.73 -6.90
N LYS A 111 13.16 -12.41 -6.43
CA LYS A 111 14.29 -12.02 -7.30
C LYS A 111 14.69 -13.08 -8.34
N ASP A 112 14.43 -14.35 -8.07
CA ASP A 112 14.89 -15.46 -8.91
C ASP A 112 13.89 -15.79 -10.04
N ASN A 113 12.61 -15.42 -9.89
CA ASN A 113 11.57 -15.69 -10.90
C ASN A 113 10.81 -14.45 -11.42
N CYS A 114 10.87 -13.32 -10.72
CA CYS A 114 10.29 -12.02 -11.10
C CYS A 114 11.33 -10.92 -10.86
N GLY A 115 12.55 -11.14 -11.34
CA GLY A 115 13.64 -10.19 -11.24
C GLY A 115 13.32 -8.86 -11.95
N CYS A 116 13.99 -7.80 -11.53
CA CYS A 116 13.95 -6.52 -12.23
C CYS A 116 14.43 -6.70 -13.68
N GLU A 117 13.77 -6.01 -14.63
CA GLU A 117 14.09 -6.04 -16.07
C GLU A 117 13.93 -7.41 -16.75
N THR A 118 13.29 -8.39 -16.09
CA THR A 118 12.88 -9.65 -16.74
C THR A 118 11.44 -9.56 -17.24
N PRO A 119 11.07 -10.30 -18.31
CA PRO A 119 9.69 -10.34 -18.78
C PRO A 119 8.68 -10.74 -17.70
N GLU A 120 9.06 -11.65 -16.79
CA GLU A 120 8.24 -12.07 -15.65
C GLU A 120 8.07 -10.95 -14.62
N GLY A 121 9.13 -10.18 -14.35
CA GLY A 121 9.08 -9.01 -13.48
C GLY A 121 8.18 -7.90 -14.04
N GLU A 122 8.26 -7.65 -15.34
CA GLU A 122 7.37 -6.69 -16.02
C GLU A 122 5.91 -7.10 -15.96
N ARG A 123 5.60 -8.39 -16.20
CA ARG A 123 4.23 -8.92 -16.04
C ARG A 123 3.72 -8.80 -14.61
N ALA A 124 4.56 -9.11 -13.61
CA ALA A 124 4.22 -8.95 -12.20
C ALA A 124 3.94 -7.48 -11.84
N ALA A 125 4.76 -6.54 -12.32
CA ALA A 125 4.56 -5.11 -12.11
C ALA A 125 3.27 -4.60 -12.75
N ALA A 126 2.96 -5.04 -13.99
CA ALA A 126 1.72 -4.68 -14.67
C ALA A 126 0.47 -5.20 -13.92
N ALA A 127 0.50 -6.47 -13.47
CA ALA A 127 -0.61 -7.05 -12.71
C ALA A 127 -0.83 -6.34 -11.35
N LEU A 128 0.25 -5.99 -10.64
CA LEU A 128 0.17 -5.23 -9.38
C LEU A 128 -0.36 -3.81 -9.60
N LYS A 129 0.02 -3.17 -10.71
CA LYS A 129 -0.48 -1.85 -11.07
C LYS A 129 -1.99 -1.88 -11.36
N GLU A 130 -2.46 -2.82 -12.18
CA GLU A 130 -3.90 -2.99 -12.47
C GLU A 130 -4.69 -3.27 -11.18
N PHE A 131 -4.17 -4.14 -10.31
CA PHE A 131 -4.80 -4.41 -9.02
C PHE A 131 -4.94 -3.14 -8.16
N ALA A 132 -3.88 -2.33 -8.09
CA ALA A 132 -3.89 -1.10 -7.29
C ALA A 132 -4.78 0.01 -7.88
N GLU A 133 -4.90 0.09 -9.21
CA GLU A 133 -5.79 1.06 -9.88
C GLU A 133 -7.28 0.69 -9.78
N ALA A 134 -7.59 -0.58 -9.48
CA ALA A 134 -8.96 -1.07 -9.31
C ALA A 134 -9.48 -1.02 -7.85
N PHE A 135 -8.64 -0.62 -6.89
CA PHE A 135 -8.95 -0.57 -5.47
C PHE A 135 -9.66 0.73 -5.07
#